data_AF-A0A6I6JU31-F1
#
_entry.id   AF-A0A6I6JU31-F1
#
_cell.length_a   1.000
_cell.length_b   1.000
_cell.length_c   1.000
_cell.angle_alpha   90.00
_cell.angle_beta   90.00
_cell.angle_gamma   90.00
#
_symmetry.space_group_name_H-M   'P 1'
#
loop_
_entity.id
_entity.type
_entity.pdbx_description
1 polymer ?
#
loop_
_entity_poly.entity_id
_entity_poly.type
_entity_poly.pdbx_seq_one_letter_code
_entity_poly.pdbx_strand_id
1 'polypeptide(L)'
;MKIIHVVLLASVKYILTLPYAMIIGLEYKQALIAVLVGGIGGFLFFYYLSKRAIQIYHKIRPYIYTLIPRRQKTENRNFVQNNTNQQKKRRKIFSKRNRLIARFRKTYGFWGIIVTTPVFLTIPVGAFLANKYYSRRRFLVLYMILSIIGWAGVLSGFIHLFPRIFF
;
A
#
# COMPACT_ATOMS: atom_id res chain seq x y z
N MET A 1 -5.56 11.86 -25.57
CA MET A 1 -4.42 11.86 -24.63
C MET A 1 -4.78 12.14 -23.15
N LYS A 2 -5.78 12.99 -22.84
CA LYS A 2 -6.13 13.37 -21.45
C LYS A 2 -6.46 12.19 -20.50
N ILE A 3 -7.24 11.20 -20.97
CA ILE A 3 -7.67 10.04 -20.15
C ILE A 3 -6.48 9.20 -19.69
N ILE A 4 -5.49 8.96 -20.55
CA ILE A 4 -4.31 8.13 -20.23
C ILE A 4 -3.51 8.77 -19.08
N HIS A 5 -3.33 10.09 -19.10
CA HIS A 5 -2.66 10.81 -18.02
C HIS A 5 -3.40 10.68 -16.69
N VAL A 6 -4.74 10.76 -16.71
CA VAL A 6 -5.57 10.58 -15.51
C VAL A 6 -5.46 9.16 -14.96
N VAL A 7 -5.49 8.14 -15.83
CA VAL A 7 -5.35 6.72 -15.43
C VAL A 7 -3.97 6.48 -14.78
N LEU A 8 -2.90 6.98 -15.40
CA LEU A 8 -1.55 6.87 -14.86
C LEU A 8 -1.41 7.62 -13.53
N LEU A 9 -1.95 8.83 -13.43
CA LEU A 9 -1.94 9.59 -12.20
C LEU A 9 -2.75 8.87 -11.11
N ALA A 10 -3.89 8.23 -11.46
CA ALA A 10 -4.73 7.48 -10.53
C ALA A 10 -4.02 6.27 -9.95
N SER A 11 -3.11 5.64 -10.72
CA SER A 11 -2.29 4.53 -10.25
C SER A 11 -1.28 4.93 -9.17
N VAL A 12 -0.89 6.20 -9.09
CA VAL A 12 0.13 6.71 -8.14
C VAL A 12 -0.50 7.56 -7.03
N LYS A 13 -1.40 8.47 -7.39
CA LYS A 13 -2.00 9.51 -6.54
C LYS A 13 -3.54 9.55 -6.66
N TYR A 14 -4.17 8.45 -6.31
CA TYR A 14 -5.63 8.20 -6.42
C TYR A 14 -6.57 9.34 -5.95
N ILE A 15 -6.31 9.95 -4.79
CA ILE A 15 -7.22 10.98 -4.26
C ILE A 15 -7.24 12.23 -5.14
N LEU A 16 -6.07 12.64 -5.61
CA LEU A 16 -5.92 13.90 -6.35
C LEU A 16 -6.42 13.77 -7.79
N THR A 17 -6.65 12.56 -8.28
CA THR A 17 -6.95 12.34 -9.69
C THR A 17 -8.35 12.67 -10.11
N LEU A 18 -9.33 12.49 -9.23
CA LEU A 18 -10.72 12.82 -9.53
C LEU A 18 -10.91 14.35 -9.65
N PRO A 19 -10.43 15.18 -8.69
CA PRO A 19 -10.41 16.64 -8.84
C PRO A 19 -9.61 17.10 -10.06
N TYR A 20 -8.42 16.53 -10.28
CA TYR A 20 -7.54 16.89 -11.40
C TYR A 20 -8.16 16.60 -12.77
N ALA A 21 -8.86 15.46 -12.91
CA ALA A 21 -9.54 15.11 -14.15
C ALA A 21 -10.64 16.13 -14.52
N MET A 22 -11.38 16.62 -13.52
CA MET A 22 -12.39 17.65 -13.73
C MET A 22 -11.79 19.00 -14.10
N ILE A 23 -10.68 19.41 -13.46
CA ILE A 23 -9.95 20.64 -13.83
C ILE A 23 -9.46 20.60 -15.28
N ILE A 24 -9.08 19.41 -15.78
CA ILE A 24 -8.68 19.20 -17.18
C ILE A 24 -9.88 19.24 -18.17
N GLY A 25 -11.10 19.31 -17.64
CA GLY A 25 -12.36 19.33 -18.39
C GLY A 25 -12.82 17.96 -18.86
N LEU A 26 -12.46 16.86 -18.16
CA LEU A 26 -13.10 15.57 -18.43
C LEU A 26 -14.54 15.57 -17.93
N GLU A 27 -15.42 14.94 -18.70
CA GLU A 27 -16.75 14.60 -18.24
C GLU A 27 -16.66 13.73 -16.97
N TYR A 28 -17.51 14.05 -15.99
CA TYR A 28 -17.51 13.39 -14.69
C TYR A 28 -17.54 11.85 -14.76
N LYS A 29 -18.39 11.29 -15.64
CA LYS A 29 -18.50 9.84 -15.83
C LYS A 29 -17.18 9.23 -16.34
N GLN A 30 -16.55 9.91 -17.30
CA GLN A 30 -15.28 9.47 -17.87
C GLN A 30 -14.15 9.58 -16.85
N ALA A 31 -14.14 10.65 -16.04
CA ALA A 31 -13.19 10.83 -14.95
C ALA A 31 -13.32 9.72 -13.90
N LEU A 32 -14.55 9.39 -13.49
CA LEU A 32 -14.81 8.34 -12.50
C LEU A 32 -14.33 6.97 -12.99
N ILE A 33 -14.68 6.61 -14.23
CA ILE A 33 -14.23 5.34 -14.84
C ILE A 33 -12.71 5.30 -14.94
N ALA A 34 -12.08 6.38 -15.40
CA ALA A 34 -10.62 6.47 -15.51
C ALA A 34 -9.93 6.31 -14.15
N VAL A 35 -10.47 6.93 -13.10
CA VAL A 35 -9.92 6.83 -11.73
C VAL A 35 -10.08 5.42 -11.19
N LEU A 36 -11.24 4.77 -11.35
CA LEU A 36 -11.45 3.39 -10.91
C LEU A 36 -10.55 2.40 -11.65
N VAL A 37 -10.46 2.50 -12.98
CA VAL A 37 -9.61 1.63 -13.80
C VAL A 37 -8.13 1.84 -13.44
N GLY A 38 -7.69 3.09 -13.31
CA GLY A 38 -6.31 3.41 -12.93
C GLY A 38 -5.98 3.02 -11.49
N GLY A 39 -6.92 3.18 -10.56
CA GLY A 39 -6.75 2.80 -9.16
C GLY A 39 -6.65 1.29 -8.97
N ILE A 40 -7.59 0.53 -9.54
CA ILE A 40 -7.59 -0.94 -9.47
C ILE A 40 -6.40 -1.52 -10.25
N GLY A 41 -6.21 -1.08 -11.50
CA GLY A 41 -5.12 -1.54 -12.36
C GLY A 41 -3.75 -1.22 -11.78
N GLY A 42 -3.57 0.01 -11.29
CA GLY A 42 -2.37 0.46 -10.60
C GLY A 42 -2.08 -0.36 -9.34
N PHE A 43 -3.09 -0.56 -8.49
CA PHE A 43 -2.94 -1.38 -7.29
C PHE A 43 -2.50 -2.80 -7.63
N LEU A 44 -3.15 -3.45 -8.58
CA LEU A 44 -2.79 -4.80 -9.02
C LEU A 44 -1.35 -4.83 -9.57
N PHE A 45 -1.02 -3.89 -10.46
CA PHE A 45 0.32 -3.79 -11.03
C PHE A 45 1.39 -3.68 -9.93
N PHE A 46 1.24 -2.72 -9.01
CA PHE A 46 2.20 -2.53 -7.91
C PHE A 46 2.19 -3.69 -6.92
N TYR A 47 1.04 -4.33 -6.68
CA TYR A 47 0.94 -5.48 -5.80
C TYR A 47 1.74 -6.67 -6.35
N TYR A 48 1.54 -7.03 -7.62
CA TYR A 48 2.31 -8.10 -8.27
C TYR A 48 3.79 -7.73 -8.44
N LEU A 49 4.08 -6.47 -8.79
CA LEU A 49 5.45 -5.97 -8.87
C LEU A 49 6.16 -6.07 -7.52
N SER A 50 5.47 -5.73 -6.42
CA SER A 50 6.02 -5.84 -5.07
C SER A 50 6.39 -7.29 -4.70
N LYS A 51 5.60 -8.27 -5.16
CA LYS A 51 5.90 -9.69 -4.93
C LYS A 51 7.20 -10.09 -5.59
N ARG A 52 7.40 -9.68 -6.85
CA ARG A 52 8.67 -9.88 -7.57
C ARG A 52 9.80 -9.12 -6.87
N ALA A 53 9.61 -7.87 -6.49
CA ALA A 53 10.61 -7.07 -5.81
C ALA A 53 11.06 -7.69 -4.47
N ILE A 54 10.14 -8.22 -3.67
CA ILE A 54 10.45 -8.88 -2.39
C ILE A 54 11.21 -10.20 -2.61
N GLN A 55 10.87 -10.97 -3.65
CA GLN A 55 11.58 -12.19 -4.01
C GLN A 55 13.00 -11.88 -4.50
N ILE A 56 13.14 -10.89 -5.39
CA ILE A 56 14.44 -10.38 -5.86
C ILE A 56 15.25 -9.88 -4.67
N TYR A 57 14.65 -9.12 -3.75
CA TYR A 57 15.32 -8.67 -2.54
C TYR A 57 15.85 -9.83 -1.69
N HIS A 58 15.06 -10.89 -1.49
CA HIS A 58 15.54 -12.08 -0.77
C HIS A 58 16.66 -12.83 -1.50
N LYS A 59 16.62 -12.84 -2.84
CA LYS A 59 17.65 -13.46 -3.70
C LYS A 59 18.95 -12.63 -3.79
N ILE A 60 18.86 -11.30 -3.69
CA ILE A 60 19.99 -10.37 -3.66
C ILE A 60 20.56 -10.18 -2.25
N ARG A 61 19.72 -10.34 -1.21
CA ARG A 61 20.13 -10.30 0.21
C ARG A 61 21.38 -11.14 0.48
N PRO A 62 21.55 -12.34 -0.11
CA PRO A 62 22.75 -13.08 0.10
C PRO A 62 24.02 -12.43 -0.48
N TYR A 63 23.89 -11.83 -1.66
CA TYR A 63 24.99 -11.19 -2.34
C TYR A 63 25.43 -9.88 -1.68
N ILE A 64 24.47 -9.13 -1.12
CA ILE A 64 24.75 -7.88 -0.38
C ILE A 64 25.36 -8.17 1.00
N TYR A 65 25.02 -9.28 1.68
CA TYR A 65 25.65 -9.58 2.98
C TYR A 65 27.15 -9.82 2.87
N THR A 66 27.65 -10.16 1.67
CA THR A 66 29.07 -10.39 1.41
C THR A 66 29.86 -9.09 1.31
N LEU A 67 29.19 -7.97 1.01
CA LEU A 67 29.79 -6.63 0.92
C LEU A 67 29.66 -5.82 2.23
N ILE A 68 28.92 -6.32 3.22
CA ILE A 68 28.74 -5.68 4.53
C ILE A 68 29.63 -6.39 5.58
N PRO A 69 30.51 -5.69 6.31
CA PRO A 69 31.45 -6.31 7.26
C PRO A 69 30.72 -7.07 8.40
N ARG A 70 31.26 -8.25 8.71
CA ARG A 70 30.70 -9.37 9.51
C ARG A 70 30.28 -9.11 10.97
N ARG A 71 30.26 -7.87 11.49
CA ARG A 71 30.05 -7.63 12.94
C ARG A 71 28.64 -7.94 13.49
N GLN A 72 27.67 -8.36 12.67
CA GLN A 72 26.27 -8.58 13.11
C GLN A 72 25.68 -9.95 12.71
N LYS A 73 26.50 -11.01 12.62
CA LYS A 73 26.00 -12.32 12.16
C LYS A 73 26.43 -13.50 13.04
N THR A 74 25.89 -13.56 14.26
CA THR A 74 25.75 -14.82 15.01
C THR A 74 24.47 -14.75 15.85
N GLU A 75 23.84 -15.90 16.12
CA GLU A 75 22.55 -16.09 16.82
C GLU A 75 21.24 -15.83 16.05
N ASN A 76 20.93 -16.62 15.02
CA ASN A 76 19.51 -16.87 14.70
C ASN A 76 19.21 -18.14 13.87
N ARG A 77 20.01 -19.21 14.02
CA ARG A 77 19.68 -20.51 13.40
C ARG A 77 18.89 -21.46 14.32
N ASN A 78 18.92 -21.28 15.63
CA ASN A 78 18.26 -22.21 16.57
C ASN A 78 16.86 -21.73 17.04
N PHE A 79 16.34 -20.62 16.48
CA PHE A 79 15.12 -19.95 16.97
C PHE A 79 13.81 -20.38 16.27
N VAL A 80 13.86 -21.30 15.30
CA VAL A 80 12.66 -21.78 14.58
C VAL A 80 12.03 -23.01 15.26
N GLN A 81 12.75 -23.73 16.12
CA GLN A 81 12.30 -25.02 16.65
C GLN A 81 11.41 -24.92 17.91
N ASN A 82 11.51 -23.85 18.72
CA ASN A 82 10.98 -23.88 20.10
C ASN A 82 9.77 -22.95 20.35
N ASN A 83 8.92 -22.74 19.35
CA ASN A 83 7.80 -21.79 19.45
C ASN A 83 6.50 -22.42 19.97
N THR A 84 6.59 -23.23 21.03
CA THR A 84 5.43 -23.64 21.84
C THR A 84 5.43 -23.09 23.25
N ASN A 85 6.51 -22.48 23.75
CA ASN A 85 6.46 -21.93 25.11
C ASN A 85 7.29 -20.66 25.31
N GLN A 86 6.55 -19.62 25.71
CA GLN A 86 6.96 -18.62 26.70
C GLN A 86 8.08 -17.67 26.27
N GLN A 87 7.72 -16.44 25.91
CA GLN A 87 7.76 -15.31 26.85
C GLN A 87 9.12 -15.11 27.54
N LYS A 88 9.65 -13.88 27.37
CA LYS A 88 10.82 -13.27 28.03
C LYS A 88 12.20 -13.57 27.42
N LYS A 89 12.69 -12.66 26.56
CA LYS A 89 13.71 -11.66 26.94
C LYS A 89 14.16 -10.78 25.75
N ARG A 90 14.01 -9.48 25.98
CA ARG A 90 14.56 -8.27 25.35
C ARG A 90 15.53 -8.44 24.15
N ARG A 91 15.13 -7.90 22.99
CA ARG A 91 16.06 -7.29 22.01
C ARG A 91 15.54 -5.89 21.63
N LYS A 92 16.20 -4.84 22.14
CA LYS A 92 16.13 -3.47 21.57
C LYS A 92 16.92 -3.55 20.25
N ILE A 93 16.52 -2.97 19.12
CA ILE A 93 16.38 -1.54 18.85
C ILE A 93 15.11 -1.31 18.00
N PHE A 94 14.08 -0.77 18.65
CA PHE A 94 13.02 -0.09 17.93
C PHE A 94 13.60 1.25 17.43
N SER A 95 13.95 1.33 16.15
CA SER A 95 13.94 2.63 15.47
C SER A 95 12.57 3.28 15.74
N LYS A 96 12.52 4.61 15.96
CA LYS A 96 11.26 5.34 16.14
C LYS A 96 10.23 4.94 15.06
N ARG A 97 10.72 4.64 13.84
CA ARG A 97 9.93 4.10 12.71
C ARG A 97 9.35 2.69 12.99
N ASN A 98 10.14 1.74 13.51
CA ASN A 98 9.63 0.42 13.89
C ASN A 98 8.60 0.50 15.04
N ARG A 99 8.75 1.47 15.96
CA ARG A 99 7.82 1.66 17.07
C ARG A 99 6.51 2.27 16.60
N LEU A 100 6.59 3.19 15.65
CA LEU A 100 5.44 3.75 14.95
C LEU A 100 4.68 2.66 14.20
N ILE A 101 5.38 1.83 13.41
CA ILE A 101 4.76 0.69 12.69
C ILE A 101 4.11 -0.29 13.68
N ALA A 102 4.76 -0.60 14.80
CA ALA A 102 4.19 -1.49 15.82
C ALA A 102 2.98 -0.88 16.55
N ARG A 103 2.97 0.43 16.80
CA ARG A 103 1.80 1.14 17.35
C ARG A 103 0.65 1.18 16.34
N PHE A 104 0.92 1.55 15.09
CA PHE A 104 -0.08 1.51 14.03
C PHE A 104 -0.70 0.12 13.89
N ARG A 105 0.10 -0.95 13.96
CA ARG A 105 -0.41 -2.33 13.97
C ARG A 105 -1.34 -2.62 15.16
N LYS A 106 -0.97 -2.16 16.36
CA LYS A 106 -1.72 -2.43 17.60
C LYS A 106 -3.05 -1.65 17.63
N THR A 107 -3.09 -0.45 17.05
CA THR A 107 -4.24 0.46 17.12
C THR A 107 -5.17 0.34 15.90
N TYR A 108 -4.65 0.08 14.69
CA TYR A 108 -5.43 0.11 13.44
C TYR A 108 -5.68 -1.27 12.81
N GLY A 109 -5.00 -2.34 13.22
CA GLY A 109 -5.26 -3.71 12.74
C GLY A 109 -5.18 -3.88 11.20
N PHE A 110 -5.73 -4.98 10.70
CA PHE A 110 -5.81 -5.29 9.25
C PHE A 110 -6.74 -4.31 8.50
N TRP A 111 -7.89 -3.99 9.11
CA TRP A 111 -8.92 -3.14 8.52
C TRP A 111 -8.48 -1.68 8.39
N GLY A 112 -7.82 -1.13 9.40
CA GLY A 112 -7.35 0.25 9.34
C GLY A 112 -6.31 0.42 8.24
N ILE A 113 -5.37 -0.51 8.07
CA ILE A 113 -4.39 -0.41 6.97
C ILE A 113 -5.09 -0.39 5.61
N ILE A 114 -6.12 -1.22 5.40
CA ILE A 114 -6.87 -1.26 4.13
C ILE A 114 -7.65 0.02 3.89
N VAL A 115 -8.34 0.55 4.90
CA VAL A 115 -9.17 1.77 4.76
C VAL A 115 -8.29 3.02 4.63
N THR A 116 -7.17 3.08 5.34
CA THR A 116 -6.29 4.26 5.35
C THR A 116 -5.26 4.24 4.21
N THR A 117 -4.98 3.09 3.57
CA THR A 117 -3.97 3.03 2.50
C THR A 117 -4.33 3.87 1.28
N PRO A 118 -5.50 3.73 0.63
CA PRO A 118 -5.82 4.57 -0.53
C PRO A 118 -5.87 6.07 -0.20
N VAL A 119 -5.97 6.44 1.09
CA VAL A 119 -6.04 7.83 1.58
C VAL A 119 -4.70 8.44 1.95
N PHE A 120 -3.89 7.73 2.74
CA PHE A 120 -2.65 8.28 3.32
C PHE A 120 -1.38 7.67 2.75
N LEU A 121 -1.46 6.46 2.18
CA LEU A 121 -0.32 5.75 1.61
C LEU A 121 -0.58 5.52 0.12
N THR A 122 -0.07 6.43 -0.72
CA THR A 122 0.05 6.27 -2.19
C THR A 122 0.01 4.80 -2.61
N ILE A 123 -0.88 4.44 -3.55
CA ILE A 123 -1.16 3.06 -3.99
C ILE A 123 0.09 2.17 -4.09
N PRO A 124 1.23 2.62 -4.65
CA PRO A 124 2.45 1.80 -4.71
C PRO A 124 2.95 1.34 -3.34
N VAL A 125 2.97 2.26 -2.37
CA VAL A 125 3.41 2.00 -1.00
C VAL A 125 2.40 1.13 -0.27
N GLY A 126 1.10 1.39 -0.47
CA GLY A 126 0.01 0.58 0.08
C GLY A 126 0.06 -0.87 -0.42
N ALA A 127 0.23 -1.07 -1.73
CA ALA A 127 0.36 -2.39 -2.34
C ALA A 127 1.59 -3.15 -1.84
N PHE A 128 2.73 -2.45 -1.71
CA PHE A 128 3.95 -3.03 -1.14
C PHE A 128 3.78 -3.44 0.32
N LEU A 129 3.16 -2.58 1.14
CA LEU A 129 2.89 -2.88 2.55
C LEU A 129 1.92 -4.05 2.71
N ALA A 130 0.85 -4.06 1.92
CA ALA A 130 -0.18 -5.08 1.95
C ALA A 130 0.40 -6.46 1.62
N ASN A 131 1.22 -6.55 0.57
CA ASN A 131 1.91 -7.78 0.22
C ASN A 131 2.94 -8.20 1.29
N LYS A 132 3.74 -7.26 1.81
CA LYS A 132 4.76 -7.57 2.82
C LYS A 132 4.18 -8.09 4.13
N TYR A 133 3.06 -7.54 4.58
CA TYR A 133 2.51 -7.83 5.90
C TYR A 133 1.34 -8.81 5.90
N TYR A 134 0.59 -8.92 4.81
CA TYR A 134 -0.65 -9.69 4.76
C TYR A 134 -0.77 -10.59 3.52
N SER A 135 0.33 -10.89 2.82
CA SER A 135 0.38 -11.82 1.67
C SER A 135 -0.25 -13.19 1.90
N ARG A 136 -0.39 -13.62 3.16
CA ARG A 136 -1.00 -14.91 3.51
C ARG A 136 -2.53 -14.94 3.42
N ARG A 137 -3.20 -13.79 3.34
CA ARG A 137 -4.67 -13.71 3.25
C ARG A 137 -5.13 -13.60 1.79
N ARG A 138 -5.82 -14.63 1.30
CA ARG A 138 -6.32 -14.70 -0.09
C ARG A 138 -7.29 -13.57 -0.47
N PHE A 139 -8.10 -13.10 0.48
CA PHE A 139 -9.10 -12.06 0.25
C PHE A 139 -8.58 -10.61 0.34
N LEU A 140 -7.29 -10.41 0.61
CA LEU A 140 -6.71 -9.07 0.75
C LEU A 140 -6.94 -8.19 -0.48
N VAL A 141 -6.71 -8.75 -1.67
CA VAL A 141 -6.86 -8.02 -2.94
C VAL A 141 -8.31 -7.54 -3.10
N LEU A 142 -9.28 -8.39 -2.74
CA LEU A 142 -10.70 -8.06 -2.81
C LEU A 142 -11.05 -6.89 -1.88
N TYR A 143 -10.57 -6.92 -0.63
CA TYR A 143 -10.79 -5.83 0.32
C TYR A 143 -10.17 -4.50 -0.14
N MET A 144 -9.02 -4.54 -0.81
CA MET A 144 -8.38 -3.34 -1.37
C MET A 144 -9.18 -2.76 -2.54
N ILE A 145 -9.70 -3.62 -3.42
CA ILE A 145 -10.58 -3.20 -4.52
C ILE A 145 -11.86 -2.56 -3.95
N LEU A 146 -12.50 -3.19 -2.95
CA LEU A 146 -13.67 -2.64 -2.28
C LEU A 146 -13.37 -1.27 -1.64
N SER A 147 -12.19 -1.11 -1.04
CA SER A 147 -11.77 0.17 -0.48
C SER A 147 -11.59 1.24 -1.55
N ILE A 148 -10.96 0.91 -2.69
CA ILE A 148 -10.79 1.83 -3.84
C ILE A 148 -12.15 2.32 -4.33
N ILE A 149 -13.11 1.41 -4.51
CA ILE A 149 -14.48 1.72 -4.93
C ILE A 149 -15.19 2.60 -3.89
N GLY A 150 -15.10 2.23 -2.60
CA GLY A 150 -15.69 3.00 -1.52
C GLY A 150 -15.17 4.44 -1.47
N TRP A 151 -13.86 4.63 -1.63
CA TRP A 151 -13.25 5.96 -1.67
C TRP A 151 -13.59 6.75 -2.94
N ALA A 152 -13.76 6.09 -4.10
CA ALA A 152 -14.33 6.76 -5.27
C ALA A 152 -15.73 7.29 -4.99
N GLY A 153 -16.56 6.53 -4.28
CA GLY A 153 -17.90 6.97 -3.85
C GLY A 153 -17.85 8.18 -2.92
N VAL A 154 -16.94 8.18 -1.94
CA VAL A 154 -16.74 9.33 -1.04
C VAL A 154 -16.27 10.58 -1.79
N LEU A 155 -15.29 10.44 -2.68
CA LEU A 155 -14.80 11.55 -3.50
C LEU A 155 -15.87 12.06 -4.46
N SER A 156 -16.65 11.15 -5.06
CA SER A 156 -17.83 11.46 -5.86
C SER A 156 -18.83 12.32 -5.07
N GLY A 157 -19.18 11.89 -3.85
CA GLY A 157 -20.08 12.64 -2.98
C GLY A 157 -19.53 14.01 -2.63
N PHE A 158 -18.24 14.10 -2.31
CA PHE A 158 -17.57 15.37 -2.01
C PHE A 158 -17.65 16.36 -3.18
N ILE A 159 -17.41 15.90 -4.41
CA ILE A 159 -17.51 16.75 -5.60
C ILE A 159 -18.93 17.28 -5.79
N HIS A 160 -19.93 16.41 -5.62
CA HIS A 160 -21.32 16.81 -5.78
C HIS A 160 -21.78 17.80 -4.71
N LEU A 161 -21.20 17.74 -3.50
CA LEU A 161 -21.41 18.69 -2.42
C LEU A 161 -20.73 20.06 -2.66
N PHE A 162 -19.62 20.09 -3.40
CA PHE A 162 -18.87 21.30 -3.70
C PHE A 162 -18.79 21.61 -5.21
N PRO A 163 -19.94 21.79 -5.91
CA PRO A 163 -19.94 22.03 -7.35
C PRO A 163 -19.29 23.38 -7.72
N ARG A 164 -19.39 24.39 -6.84
CA ARG A 164 -18.89 25.76 -7.07
C ARG A 164 -17.36 25.89 -7.20
N ILE A 165 -16.60 24.85 -6.87
CA ILE A 165 -15.12 24.89 -6.90
C ILE A 165 -14.59 24.36 -8.24
N PHE A 166 -15.39 23.53 -8.93
CA PHE A 166 -14.95 22.77 -10.10
C PHE A 166 -15.73 23.09 -11.38
N PHE A 167 -16.86 23.80 -11.28
CA PHE A 167 -17.67 24.31 -12.38
C PHE A 167 -17.78 25.84 -12.33
#